data_AF-V4RHQ3-F1
#
_entry.id   AF-V4RHQ3-F1
#
_cell.length_a   1.000
_cell.length_b   1.000
_cell.length_c   1.000
_cell.angle_alpha   90.00
_cell.angle_beta   90.00
_cell.angle_gamma   90.00
#
_symmetry.space_group_name_H-M   'P 1'
#
loop_
_entity.id
_entity.type
_entity.pdbx_description
1 polymer ?
#
loop_
_entity_poly.entity_id
_entity_poly.type
_entity_poly.pdbx_seq_one_letter_code
_entity_poly.pdbx_strand_id
1 'polypeptide(L)'
;MRLEAPVTADDGSGGTTASWNLVTTLWARVEPLSAVERLTAERLEAAVTHRVTIRHRAGVTHRMRFVLGTRVLEIRGIRDLEERHRYLELTCEEVSP
;
A
#
# COMPACT_ATOMS: atom_id res chain seq x y z
N MET A 1 5.69 -10.86 2.52
CA MET A 1 4.75 -9.73 2.72
C MET A 1 3.38 -10.14 2.25
N ARG A 2 2.30 -9.73 2.92
CA ARG A 2 0.93 -10.01 2.50
C ARG A 2 0.33 -8.80 1.80
N LEU A 3 -0.40 -9.03 0.72
CA LEU A 3 -1.26 -8.04 0.08
C LEU A 3 -2.71 -8.37 0.44
N GLU A 4 -3.44 -7.39 0.95
CA GLU A 4 -4.82 -7.53 1.39
C GLU A 4 -5.73 -6.54 0.66
N ALA A 5 -6.94 -6.98 0.36
CA ALA A 5 -7.99 -6.14 -0.23
C ALA A 5 -9.16 -6.01 0.76
N PRO A 6 -9.84 -4.85 0.80
CA PRO A 6 -10.98 -4.67 1.66
C PRO A 6 -12.14 -5.54 1.16
N VAL A 7 -12.86 -6.14 2.10
CA VAL A 7 -14.10 -6.85 1.84
C VAL A 7 -15.20 -5.80 1.83
N THR A 8 -15.80 -5.56 0.67
CA THR A 8 -17.02 -4.76 0.55
C THR A 8 -18.20 -5.63 1.00
N ALA A 9 -18.54 -5.57 2.29
CA ALA A 9 -19.83 -6.02 2.77
C ALA A 9 -20.75 -4.80 2.80
N ASP A 10 -21.85 -4.81 2.06
CA ASP A 10 -22.97 -3.88 2.22
C ASP A 10 -23.65 -4.19 3.56
N ASP A 11 -23.12 -3.69 4.67
CA ASP A 11 -23.64 -3.96 6.02
C ASP A 11 -24.64 -2.90 6.52
N GLY A 12 -24.95 -1.88 5.70
CA GLY A 12 -26.09 -0.99 5.93
C GLY A 12 -26.12 -0.29 7.29
N SER A 13 -24.99 -0.20 8.00
CA SER A 13 -24.93 0.32 9.36
C SER A 13 -23.66 1.14 9.53
N GLY A 14 -23.79 2.38 9.99
CA GLY A 14 -22.77 3.44 9.99
C GLY A 14 -21.58 3.22 10.95
N GLY A 15 -20.94 2.07 10.88
CA GLY A 15 -19.72 1.71 11.60
C GLY A 15 -18.94 0.65 10.83
N THR A 16 -18.22 1.05 9.79
CA THR A 16 -17.45 0.13 8.93
C THR A 16 -16.27 -0.47 9.68
N THR A 17 -16.43 -1.67 10.24
CA THR A 17 -15.28 -2.52 10.55
C THR A 17 -14.77 -3.05 9.21
N ALA A 18 -13.78 -2.34 8.62
CA ALA A 18 -13.19 -2.76 7.36
C ALA A 18 -12.57 -4.16 7.54
N SER A 19 -13.22 -5.17 6.96
CA SER A 19 -12.69 -6.52 6.90
C SER A 19 -11.71 -6.63 5.73
N TRP A 20 -10.64 -7.42 5.89
CA TRP A 20 -9.57 -7.51 4.90
C TRP A 20 -9.35 -8.97 4.50
N ASN A 21 -9.32 -9.24 3.19
CA ASN A 21 -9.05 -10.56 2.65
C ASN A 21 -7.63 -10.65 2.08
N LEU A 22 -6.95 -11.77 2.34
CA LEU A 22 -5.63 -12.05 1.77
C LEU A 22 -5.76 -12.24 0.26
N VAL A 23 -5.16 -11.34 -0.51
CA VAL A 23 -5.06 -11.49 -1.98
C VAL A 23 -3.94 -12.45 -2.33
N THR A 24 -2.77 -12.26 -1.72
CA THR A 24 -1.59 -13.10 -1.95
C THR A 24 -0.51 -12.84 -0.90
N THR A 25 0.40 -13.78 -0.76
CA THR A 25 1.73 -13.52 -0.19
C THR A 25 2.71 -13.29 -1.33
N LEU A 26 3.55 -12.26 -1.22
CA LEU A 26 4.54 -11.91 -2.24
C LEU A 26 5.85 -11.42 -1.64
N TRP A 27 6.88 -11.42 -2.48
CA TRP A 27 8.15 -10.76 -2.22
C TRP A 27 8.03 -9.28 -2.57
N ALA A 28 8.52 -8.45 -1.67
CA ALA A 28 8.57 -7.01 -1.85
C ALA A 28 9.87 -6.48 -1.26
N ARG A 29 10.43 -5.47 -1.89
CA ARG A 29 11.46 -4.63 -1.29
C ARG A 29 10.77 -3.46 -0.60
N VAL A 30 11.00 -3.29 0.69
CA VAL A 30 10.38 -2.23 1.51
C VAL A 30 11.49 -1.29 1.97
N GLU A 31 11.37 -0.02 1.63
CA GLU A 31 12.37 1.02 1.92
C GLU A 31 11.68 2.18 2.65
N PRO A 32 12.09 2.54 3.87
CA PRO A 32 11.59 3.74 4.53
C PRO A 32 12.08 4.98 3.79
N LEU A 33 11.22 5.99 3.67
CA LEU A 33 11.60 7.28 3.11
C LEU A 33 12.37 8.11 4.13
N SER A 34 13.39 8.81 3.66
CA SER A 34 14.18 9.74 4.48
C SER A 34 13.32 10.92 4.94
N ALA A 35 13.69 11.59 6.03
CA ALA A 35 12.96 12.77 6.53
C ALA A 35 12.80 13.88 5.47
N VAL A 36 13.79 14.05 4.59
CA VAL A 36 13.75 15.02 3.48
C VAL A 36 12.73 14.61 2.40
N GLU A 37 12.68 13.33 2.04
CA GLU A 37 11.72 12.79 1.09
C GLU A 37 10.29 12.87 1.65
N ARG A 38 10.14 12.64 2.95
CA ARG A 38 8.87 12.80 3.67
C ARG A 38 8.36 14.24 3.63
N LEU A 39 9.18 15.23 3.97
CA LEU A 39 8.78 16.65 3.92
C LEU A 39 8.34 17.10 2.51
N THR A 40 8.96 16.52 1.48
CA THR A 40 8.59 16.78 0.08
C THR A 40 7.25 16.12 -0.27
N ALA A 41 7.02 14.89 0.21
CA ALA A 41 5.77 14.17 0.02
C ALA A 41 4.60 14.75 0.84
N GLU A 42 4.85 15.28 2.03
CA GLU A 42 3.86 15.91 2.93
C GLU A 42 3.25 17.19 2.34
N ARG A 43 3.97 17.90 1.46
CA ARG A 43 3.40 19.00 0.66
C ARG A 43 2.34 18.54 -0.35
N LEU A 44 2.28 17.24 -0.62
CA LEU A 44 1.39 16.60 -1.60
C LEU A 44 0.39 15.67 -0.89
N GLU A 45 -0.27 16.16 0.16
CA GLU A 45 -1.46 15.58 0.86
C GLU A 45 -1.40 14.11 1.36
N ALA A 46 -0.36 13.34 1.05
CA ALA A 46 -0.20 11.95 1.48
C ALA A 46 1.03 11.84 2.38
N ALA A 47 0.83 11.39 3.62
CA ALA A 47 1.90 11.08 4.57
C ALA A 47 2.66 9.80 4.14
N VAL A 48 3.37 9.86 3.02
CA VAL A 48 4.14 8.72 2.52
C VAL A 48 5.33 8.47 3.43
N THR A 49 5.43 7.26 3.97
CA THR A 49 6.50 6.84 4.88
C THR A 49 7.41 5.79 4.25
N HIS A 50 6.89 5.00 3.30
CA HIS A 50 7.59 3.86 2.72
C HIS A 50 7.45 3.82 1.20
N ARG A 51 8.49 3.31 0.56
CA ARG A 51 8.47 2.87 -0.84
C ARG A 51 8.51 1.35 -0.85
N VAL A 52 7.58 0.75 -1.57
CA VAL A 52 7.44 -0.70 -1.70
C VAL A 52 7.56 -1.06 -3.17
N THR A 53 8.56 -1.87 -3.52
CA THR A 53 8.74 -2.35 -4.90
C THR A 53 8.39 -3.84 -4.97
N ILE A 54 7.48 -4.19 -5.88
CA ILE A 54 7.06 -5.58 -6.14
C ILE A 54 7.23 -5.93 -7.61
N ARG A 55 7.23 -7.22 -7.95
CA ARG A 55 7.03 -7.64 -9.34
C ARG A 55 5.69 -7.14 -9.84
N HIS A 56 5.63 -6.80 -11.11
CA HIS A 56 4.39 -6.31 -11.72
C HIS A 56 3.25 -7.30 -11.52
N ARG A 57 2.11 -6.76 -11.09
CA ARG A 57 0.89 -7.51 -10.86
C ARG A 57 -0.30 -6.66 -11.22
N ALA A 58 -1.11 -7.14 -12.16
CA ALA A 58 -2.37 -6.50 -12.49
C ALA A 58 -3.35 -6.55 -11.30
N GLY A 59 -4.19 -5.53 -11.18
CA GLY A 59 -5.25 -5.47 -10.17
C GLY A 59 -4.82 -4.99 -8.78
N VAL A 60 -3.58 -4.51 -8.61
CA VAL A 60 -3.19 -3.78 -7.38
C VAL A 60 -3.83 -2.39 -7.41
N THR A 61 -4.52 -2.00 -6.34
CA THR A 61 -5.24 -0.72 -6.24
C THR A 61 -4.92 0.02 -4.95
N HIS A 62 -5.21 1.33 -4.90
CA HIS A 62 -5.03 2.17 -3.71
C HIS A 62 -5.87 1.75 -2.50
N ARG A 63 -6.94 0.96 -2.72
CA ARG A 63 -7.78 0.43 -1.64
C ARG A 63 -7.13 -0.74 -0.92
N MET A 64 -6.12 -1.36 -1.54
CA MET A 64 -5.39 -2.47 -0.95
C MET A 64 -4.32 -1.97 0.03
N ARG A 65 -3.88 -2.86 0.90
CA ARG A 65 -2.80 -2.60 1.85
C ARG A 65 -1.81 -3.75 1.88
N PHE A 66 -0.59 -3.46 2.29
CA PHE A 66 0.38 -4.49 2.58
C PHE A 66 0.53 -4.69 4.08
N VAL A 67 0.72 -5.95 4.49
CA VAL A 67 1.01 -6.31 5.87
C VAL A 67 2.38 -6.97 5.96
N LEU A 68 3.25 -6.35 6.77
CA LEU A 68 4.62 -6.79 7.05
C LEU A 68 4.77 -7.04 8.56
N GLY A 69 4.53 -8.28 8.99
CA GLY A 69 4.50 -8.63 10.40
C GLY A 69 3.34 -7.91 11.10
N THR A 70 3.66 -7.01 12.01
CA THR A 70 2.71 -6.15 12.74
C THR A 70 2.44 -4.81 12.07
N ARG A 71 3.20 -4.45 11.03
CA ARG A 71 3.11 -3.15 10.36
C ARG A 71 2.11 -3.23 9.20
N VAL A 72 1.25 -2.22 9.10
CA VAL A 72 0.29 -2.07 8.01
C VAL A 72 0.68 -0.88 7.15
N LEU A 73 0.83 -1.13 5.85
CA LEU A 73 1.23 -0.14 4.86
C LEU A 73 0.08 0.08 3.87
N GLU A 74 -0.60 1.22 3.97
CA GLU A 74 -1.66 1.61 3.04
C GLU A 74 -1.06 2.18 1.76
N ILE A 75 -1.61 1.78 0.61
CA ILE A 75 -1.11 2.22 -0.69
C ILE A 75 -1.63 3.63 -0.98
N ARG A 76 -0.72 4.59 -1.14
CA ARG A 76 -1.04 5.98 -1.49
C ARG A 76 -0.77 6.28 -2.97
N GLY A 77 0.23 5.65 -3.56
CA GLY A 77 0.55 5.79 -4.97
C GLY A 77 1.03 4.49 -5.59
N ILE A 78 0.78 4.34 -6.88
CA ILE A 78 1.18 3.19 -7.69
C ILE A 78 1.81 3.72 -8.97
N ARG A 79 2.99 3.22 -9.29
CA ARG A 79 3.74 3.58 -10.50
C ARG A 79 4.30 2.32 -11.15
N ASP A 80 4.05 2.13 -12.43
CA ASP A 80 4.74 1.11 -13.23
C ASP A 80 6.13 1.62 -13.58
N LEU A 81 7.16 0.90 -13.11
CA LEU A 81 8.54 1.28 -13.39
C LEU A 81 8.87 0.95 -14.85
N GLU A 82 9.29 1.99 -15.57
CA GLU A 82 9.67 1.95 -16.98
C GLU A 82 8.53 1.61 -17.96
N GLU A 83 7.28 1.47 -17.49
CA GLU A 83 6.12 1.02 -18.30
C GLU A 83 6.37 -0.32 -19.03
N ARG A 84 7.32 -1.12 -18.53
CA ARG A 84 7.68 -2.42 -19.11
C ARG A 84 6.97 -3.58 -18.44
N HIS A 85 6.03 -3.30 -17.52
CA HIS A 85 5.30 -4.30 -16.74
C HIS A 85 6.22 -5.30 -16.03
N ARG A 86 7.35 -4.82 -15.50
CA ARG A 86 8.30 -5.66 -14.74
C ARG A 86 8.15 -5.51 -13.24
N TYR A 87 8.03 -4.26 -12.79
CA TYR A 87 7.97 -3.89 -11.38
C TYR A 87 6.96 -2.78 -11.17
N LEU A 88 6.24 -2.86 -10.05
CA LEU A 88 5.45 -1.76 -9.54
C LEU A 88 6.19 -1.14 -8.37
N GLU A 89 6.32 0.19 -8.40
CA GLU A 89 6.71 1.00 -7.26
C GLU A 89 5.45 1.56 -6.61
N LEU A 90 5.30 1.31 -5.30
CA LEU A 90 4.17 1.76 -4.51
C LEU A 90 4.66 2.67 -3.40
N THR A 91 4.14 3.88 -3.34
CA THR A 91 4.31 4.75 -2.18
C THR A 91 3.25 4.41 -1.16
N CYS A 92 3.68 4.15 0.07
CA CYS A 92 2.82 3.70 1.14
C CYS A 92 2.94 4.59 2.36
N GLU A 93 1.84 4.72 3.07
CA GLU A 93 1.78 5.27 4.42
C GLU A 93 1.75 4.13 5.42
N GLU A 94 2.40 4.30 6.56
CA GLU A 94 2.36 3.32 7.63
C GLU A 94 1.30 3.78 8.62
N VAL A 95 0.27 2.96 8.80
CA VAL A 95 -0.80 3.24 9.74
C VAL A 95 -0.54 2.44 11.01
N SER A 96 -0.54 3.14 12.14
CA SER A 96 -0.56 2.51 13.45
C SER A 96 -1.92 1.83 13.66
N PRO A 97 -1.95 0.62 14.24
CA PRO A 97 -3.20 -0.08 14.56
C PRO A 97 -4.04 0.65 15.60
#